data_AF-A0A976QB49-F1
#
_entry.id   AF-A0A976QB49-F1
#
_cell.length_a   1.000
_cell.length_b   1.000
_cell.length_c   1.000
_cell.angle_alpha   90.00
_cell.angle_beta   90.00
_cell.angle_gamma   90.00
#
_symmetry.space_group_name_H-M   'P 1'
#
loop_
_entity.id
_entity.type
_entity.pdbx_description
1 polymer ?
#
loop_
_entity_poly.entity_id
_entity_poly.type
_entity_poly.pdbx_seq_one_letter_code
_entity_poly.pdbx_strand_id
1 'polypeptide(L)'
;MNTLKENPTLADLQSQVKEFCEERGWNKNSNLVILSGLVEELGELTRAMRDYRGEWEQDGKESKKGQKHHLEGEFADVLNYLLDLANYFDIDLEKAYREKWEINQTRKWNNENKT
;
A
#
# COMPACT_ATOMS: atom_id res chain seq x y z
N MET A 1 17.71 11.63 10.38
CA MET A 1 16.53 10.81 10.09
C MET A 1 15.37 11.39 10.88
N ASN A 2 14.37 11.92 10.18
CA ASN A 2 13.17 12.43 10.80
C ASN A 2 12.39 11.21 11.35
N THR A 3 12.27 11.10 12.67
CA THR A 3 11.55 9.97 13.28
C THR A 3 10.05 10.20 13.12
N LEU A 4 9.32 9.17 12.68
CA LEU A 4 7.85 9.18 12.66
C LEU A 4 7.30 9.58 14.03
N LYS A 5 6.26 10.42 14.01
CA LYS A 5 5.48 10.76 15.20
C LYS A 5 4.82 9.49 15.76
N GLU A 6 4.54 9.48 17.06
CA GLU A 6 3.87 8.35 17.73
C GLU A 6 2.50 8.02 17.12
N ASN A 7 1.78 9.05 16.63
CA ASN A 7 0.52 8.91 15.93
C ASN A 7 0.57 9.70 14.61
N PRO A 8 1.16 9.13 13.54
CA PRO A 8 1.30 9.83 12.29
C PRO A 8 -0.06 9.95 11.58
N THR A 9 -0.29 11.10 10.97
CA THR A 9 -1.38 11.29 10.00
C THR A 9 -0.99 10.72 8.63
N LEU A 10 -1.94 10.60 7.71
CA LEU A 10 -1.61 10.18 6.34
C LEU A 10 -0.67 11.17 5.67
N ALA A 11 -0.86 12.47 5.92
CA ALA A 11 0.07 13.51 5.47
C ALA A 11 1.49 13.34 6.04
N ASP A 12 1.63 12.92 7.31
CA ASP A 12 2.94 12.63 7.90
C ASP A 12 3.63 11.45 7.21
N LEU A 13 2.90 10.36 6.95
CA LEU A 13 3.42 9.19 6.22
C LEU A 13 3.82 9.57 4.78
N GLN A 14 2.96 10.31 4.09
CA GLN A 14 3.23 10.77 2.72
C GLN A 14 4.50 11.63 2.66
N SER A 15 4.68 12.53 3.63
CA SER A 15 5.87 13.39 3.73
C SER A 15 7.12 12.58 4.06
N GLN A 16 7.02 11.59 4.93
CA GLN A 16 8.14 10.72 5.27
C GLN A 16 8.62 9.90 4.05
N VAL A 17 7.70 9.33 3.27
CA VAL A 17 8.04 8.61 2.03
C VAL A 17 8.74 9.54 1.06
N LYS A 18 8.24 10.78 0.91
CA LYS A 18 8.88 11.80 0.07
C LYS A 18 10.33 12.06 0.50
N GLU A 19 10.55 12.35 1.79
CA GLU A 19 11.90 12.58 2.35
C GLU A 19 12.81 11.36 2.11
N PHE A 20 12.30 10.16 2.35
CA PHE A 20 13.04 8.90 2.16
C PHE A 20 13.47 8.68 0.70
N CYS A 21 12.60 8.98 -0.25
CA CYS A 21 12.88 8.89 -1.69
C CYS A 21 13.87 9.98 -2.13
N GLU A 22 13.74 11.21 -1.63
CA GLU A 22 14.66 12.32 -1.91
C GLU A 22 16.08 12.04 -1.40
N GLU A 23 16.22 11.52 -0.18
CA GLU A 23 17.52 11.13 0.40
C GLU A 23 18.27 10.09 -0.45
N ARG A 24 17.54 9.24 -1.18
CA ARG A 24 18.10 8.19 -2.05
C ARG A 24 18.18 8.60 -3.52
N GLY A 25 17.70 9.79 -3.87
CA GLY A 25 17.60 10.27 -5.25
C GLY A 25 16.56 9.52 -6.09
N TRP A 26 15.66 8.78 -5.46
CA TRP A 26 14.57 8.02 -6.11
C TRP A 26 13.41 8.89 -6.55
N ASN A 27 13.32 10.13 -6.04
CA ASN A 27 12.41 11.16 -6.55
C ASN A 27 12.62 11.52 -8.03
N LYS A 28 13.67 10.98 -8.68
CA LYS A 28 13.94 11.10 -10.12
C LYS A 28 13.39 9.94 -10.96
N ASN A 29 12.86 8.90 -10.31
CA ASN A 29 12.24 7.77 -11.00
C ASN A 29 11.03 8.27 -11.80
N SER A 30 10.76 7.64 -12.96
CA SER A 30 9.55 7.95 -13.71
C SER A 30 8.31 7.38 -13.02
N ASN A 31 7.15 7.96 -13.28
CA ASN A 31 5.86 7.41 -12.83
C ASN A 31 5.68 5.92 -13.17
N LEU A 32 6.18 5.47 -14.33
CA LEU A 32 6.08 4.06 -14.72
C LEU A 32 6.95 3.16 -13.84
N VAL A 33 8.14 3.61 -13.42
CA VAL A 33 8.99 2.84 -12.49
C VAL A 33 8.31 2.72 -11.13
N ILE A 34 7.75 3.82 -10.61
CA ILE A 34 7.03 3.82 -9.33
C ILE A 34 5.79 2.92 -9.40
N LEU A 35 5.03 3.00 -10.51
CA LEU A 35 3.87 2.14 -10.75
C LEU A 35 4.26 0.66 -10.88
N SER A 36 5.39 0.35 -11.52
CA SER A 36 5.90 -1.01 -11.60
C SER A 36 6.21 -1.57 -10.21
N GLY A 37 6.86 -0.78 -9.34
CA GLY A 37 7.08 -1.16 -7.95
C GLY A 37 5.77 -1.41 -7.20
N LEU A 38 4.78 -0.53 -7.34
CA LEU A 38 3.45 -0.75 -6.75
C LEU A 38 2.81 -2.08 -7.20
N VAL A 39 2.93 -2.44 -8.48
CA VAL A 39 2.40 -3.71 -9.00
C VAL A 39 3.18 -4.91 -8.47
N GLU A 40 4.50 -4.78 -8.30
CA GLU A 40 5.36 -5.81 -7.69
C GLU A 40 4.93 -6.09 -6.24
N GLU A 41 4.81 -5.05 -5.41
CA GLU A 41 4.37 -5.21 -4.00
C GLU A 41 2.94 -5.76 -3.88
N LEU A 42 2.05 -5.42 -4.82
CA LEU A 42 0.72 -6.05 -4.87
C LEU A 42 0.79 -7.56 -5.16
N GLY A 43 1.79 -7.98 -5.95
CA GLY A 43 2.08 -9.39 -6.20
C GLY A 43 2.61 -10.11 -4.94
N GLU A 44 3.52 -9.46 -4.21
CA GLU A 44 4.05 -9.96 -2.94
C GLU A 44 2.95 -10.05 -1.87
N LEU A 45 2.14 -9.02 -1.72
CA LEU A 45 0.94 -9.02 -0.87
C LEU A 45 0.00 -10.17 -1.24
N THR A 46 -0.22 -10.42 -2.52
CA THR A 46 -1.05 -11.54 -2.98
C THR A 46 -0.48 -12.89 -2.54
N ARG A 47 0.86 -13.08 -2.63
CA ARG A 47 1.51 -14.29 -2.14
C ARG A 47 1.37 -14.41 -0.62
N ALA A 48 1.68 -13.36 0.13
CA ALA A 48 1.57 -13.34 1.59
C ALA A 48 0.14 -13.63 2.08
N MET A 49 -0.88 -13.13 1.38
CA MET A 49 -2.29 -13.43 1.69
C MET A 49 -2.63 -14.91 1.46
N ARG A 50 -2.15 -15.52 0.37
CA ARG A 50 -2.39 -16.95 0.12
C ARG A 50 -1.72 -17.83 1.15
N ASP A 51 -0.49 -17.47 1.53
CA ASP A 51 0.25 -18.14 2.59
C ASP A 51 -0.52 -18.04 3.90
N TYR A 52 -0.92 -16.83 4.29
CA TYR A 52 -1.70 -16.57 5.51
C TYR A 52 -3.01 -17.37 5.57
N ARG A 53 -3.68 -17.56 4.42
CA ARG A 53 -4.93 -18.33 4.32
C ARG A 53 -4.72 -19.84 4.22
N GLY A 54 -3.48 -20.33 4.12
CA GLY A 54 -3.18 -21.74 3.92
C GLY A 54 -3.58 -22.26 2.53
N GLU A 55 -3.75 -21.38 1.53
CA GLU A 55 -4.17 -21.78 0.18
C GLU A 55 -3.05 -22.44 -0.64
N TRP A 56 -1.83 -22.49 -0.08
CA TRP A 56 -0.67 -23.22 -0.60
C TRP A 56 -0.38 -24.52 0.17
N GLU A 57 -1.39 -25.23 0.63
CA GLU A 57 -1.25 -26.63 1.09
C GLU A 57 -0.99 -27.58 -0.12
N GLN A 58 0.10 -27.35 -0.85
CA GLN A 58 0.79 -28.44 -1.52
C GLN A 58 1.87 -28.96 -0.56
N ASP A 59 1.78 -30.26 -0.25
CA ASP A 59 2.81 -31.05 0.43
C ASP A 59 2.99 -30.89 1.95
N GLY A 60 1.88 -30.82 2.70
CA GLY A 60 1.86 -31.30 4.10
C GLY A 60 2.80 -30.62 5.10
N LYS A 61 3.25 -29.39 4.83
CA LYS A 61 4.04 -28.58 5.77
C LYS A 61 3.12 -27.60 6.47
N GLU A 62 2.97 -27.77 7.78
CA GLU A 62 2.23 -26.84 8.65
C GLU A 62 2.65 -25.39 8.39
N SER A 63 1.66 -24.51 8.18
CA SER A 63 1.85 -23.08 8.05
C SER A 63 2.46 -22.53 9.35
N LYS A 64 3.76 -22.23 9.31
CA LYS A 64 4.48 -21.74 10.49
C LYS A 64 3.96 -20.36 10.90
N LYS A 65 3.83 -20.17 12.23
CA LYS A 65 3.51 -18.93 12.98
C LYS A 65 4.28 -17.64 12.62
N GLY A 66 5.15 -17.63 11.60
CA GLY A 66 5.91 -16.47 11.14
C GLY A 66 5.30 -15.67 9.99
N GLN A 67 4.16 -16.10 9.42
CA GLN A 67 3.60 -15.49 8.20
C GLN A 67 2.87 -14.16 8.42
N LYS A 68 2.39 -13.89 9.65
CA LYS A 68 1.65 -12.65 9.94
C LYS A 68 2.51 -11.39 9.75
N HIS A 69 3.77 -11.44 10.17
CA HIS A 69 4.70 -10.31 10.01
C HIS A 69 5.06 -10.04 8.55
N HIS A 70 5.10 -11.08 7.71
CA HIS A 70 5.29 -10.91 6.27
C HIS A 70 4.10 -10.17 5.66
N LEU A 71 2.87 -10.61 5.98
CA LEU A 71 1.65 -9.95 5.50
C LEU A 71 1.56 -8.47 5.92
N GLU A 72 1.88 -8.15 7.17
CA GLU A 72 1.91 -6.76 7.67
C GLU A 72 2.92 -5.90 6.89
N GLY A 73 4.09 -6.44 6.56
CA GLY A 73 5.11 -5.79 5.73
C GLY A 73 4.59 -5.47 4.33
N GLU A 74 4.02 -6.45 3.63
CA GLU A 74 3.53 -6.25 2.27
C GLU A 74 2.42 -5.20 2.17
N PHE A 75 1.56 -5.08 3.19
CA PHE A 75 0.58 -3.99 3.26
C PHE A 75 1.26 -2.62 3.39
N ALA A 76 2.34 -2.53 4.16
CA ALA A 76 3.11 -1.30 4.31
C ALA A 76 3.84 -0.94 3.01
N ASP A 77 4.39 -1.92 2.29
CA ASP A 77 5.10 -1.67 1.03
C ASP A 77 4.15 -1.21 -0.09
N VAL A 78 2.98 -1.83 -0.20
CA VAL A 78 1.91 -1.33 -1.09
C VAL A 78 1.51 0.11 -0.74
N LEU A 79 1.38 0.43 0.55
CA LEU A 79 1.07 1.79 0.98
C LEU A 79 2.21 2.76 0.62
N ASN A 80 3.47 2.38 0.84
CA ASN A 80 4.63 3.22 0.54
C ASN A 80 4.69 3.61 -0.93
N TYR A 81 4.53 2.65 -1.86
CA TYR A 81 4.54 2.97 -3.29
C TYR A 81 3.31 3.78 -3.72
N LEU A 82 2.15 3.58 -3.11
CA LEU A 82 0.98 4.41 -3.37
C LEU A 82 1.22 5.87 -2.93
N LEU A 83 1.85 6.07 -1.78
CA LEU A 83 2.24 7.39 -1.28
C LEU A 83 3.30 8.04 -2.17
N ASP A 84 4.31 7.28 -2.61
CA ASP A 84 5.33 7.78 -3.54
C ASP A 84 4.74 8.19 -4.89
N LEU A 85 3.79 7.40 -5.41
CA LEU A 85 3.07 7.73 -6.64
C LEU A 85 2.22 9.00 -6.48
N ALA A 86 1.53 9.16 -5.34
CA ALA A 86 0.80 10.38 -5.03
C ALA A 86 1.74 11.60 -4.95
N ASN A 87 2.91 11.44 -4.32
CA ASN A 87 3.95 12.48 -4.26
C ASN A 87 4.46 12.87 -5.66
N TYR A 88 4.70 11.89 -6.54
CA TYR A 88 5.14 12.14 -7.92
C TYR A 88 4.16 13.03 -8.69
N PHE A 89 2.85 12.85 -8.48
CA PHE A 89 1.80 13.63 -9.13
C PHE A 89 1.36 14.88 -8.34
N ASP A 90 2.04 15.21 -7.24
CA ASP A 90 1.68 16.33 -6.35
C ASP A 90 0.23 16.25 -5.83
N ILE A 91 -0.19 15.04 -5.47
CA ILE A 91 -1.53 14.76 -4.95
C ILE A 91 -1.51 14.73 -3.43
N ASP A 92 -2.33 15.55 -2.79
CA ASP A 92 -2.71 15.39 -1.38
C ASP A 92 -3.65 14.19 -1.25
N LEU A 93 -3.09 13.04 -0.86
CA LEU A 93 -3.84 11.78 -0.84
C LEU A 93 -4.90 11.76 0.25
N GLU A 94 -4.66 12.42 1.38
CA GLU A 94 -5.64 12.52 2.48
C GLU A 94 -6.87 13.31 2.05
N LYS A 95 -6.65 14.49 1.44
CA LYS A 95 -7.73 15.30 0.89
C LYS A 95 -8.49 14.55 -0.21
N ALA A 96 -7.79 13.94 -1.16
CA ALA A 96 -8.41 13.17 -2.24
C ALA A 96 -9.25 12.01 -1.72
N TYR A 97 -8.78 11.30 -0.67
CA TYR A 97 -9.52 10.24 -0.02
C TYR A 97 -10.79 10.76 0.67
N ARG A 98 -10.71 11.88 1.42
CA ARG A 98 -11.86 12.49 2.11
C ARG A 98 -12.94 12.92 1.13
N GLU A 99 -12.58 13.63 0.06
CA GLU A 99 -13.50 14.04 -1.00
C GLU A 99 -14.18 12.83 -1.66
N LYS A 100 -13.39 11.78 -1.95
CA LYS A 100 -13.92 10.54 -2.53
C LYS A 100 -14.85 9.80 -1.57
N TRP A 101 -14.54 9.81 -0.29
CA TRP A 101 -15.34 9.18 0.76
C TRP A 101 -16.73 9.80 0.83
N GLU A 102 -16.84 11.12 0.85
CA GLU A 102 -18.12 11.85 0.85
C GLU A 102 -18.97 11.47 -0.37
N ILE A 103 -18.37 11.41 -1.56
CA ILE A 103 -19.06 10.96 -2.77
C ILE A 103 -19.54 9.51 -2.63
N ASN A 104 -18.73 8.62 -2.06
CA ASN A 104 -19.08 7.22 -1.90
C ASN A 104 -20.23 7.01 -0.90
N GLN A 105 -20.38 7.88 0.11
CA GLN A 105 -21.51 7.83 1.05
C GLN A 105 -22.86 8.11 0.38
N THR A 106 -22.87 8.93 -0.68
CA THR A 106 -24.11 9.26 -1.40
C THR A 106 -24.39 8.31 -2.57
N ARG A 107 -23.51 7.35 -2.86
CA ARG A 107 -23.68 6.39 -3.96
C ARG A 107 -24.66 5.29 -3.57
N LYS A 108 -25.63 5.03 -4.46
CA LYS A 108 -26.42 3.80 -4.42
C LYS A 108 -25.69 2.73 -5.23
N TRP A 109 -25.36 1.62 -4.57
CA TRP A 109 -24.71 0.48 -5.21
C TRP A 109 -25.80 -0.52 -5.64
N ASN A 110 -25.96 -0.73 -6.95
CA ASN A 110 -26.84 -1.79 -7.43
C ASN A 110 -26.10 -3.12 -7.24
N ASN A 111 -26.56 -3.93 -6.29
CA ASN A 111 -25.98 -5.24 -5.96
C ASN A 111 -26.35 -6.34 -6.98
N GLU A 112 -26.30 -6.06 -8.28
CA GLU A 112 -26.77 -7.03 -9.29
C GLU A 112 -25.70 -8.02 -9.77
N ASN A 113 -24.44 -7.91 -9.36
CA ASN A 113 -23.39 -8.87 -9.76
C ASN A 113 -22.39 -9.17 -8.64
N LYS A 114 -22.87 -9.77 -7.55
CA LYS A 114 -21.99 -10.52 -6.62
C LYS A 114 -22.26 -12.01 -6.79
N THR A 115 -21.64 -12.60 -7.81
CA THR A 115 -21.34 -14.04 -7.87
C THR A 115 -20.02 -14.31 -7.16
#